data_AF-A0A1I8PB50-F1
#
_entry.id   AF-A0A1I8PB50-F1
#
_cell.length_a   1.000
_cell.length_b   1.000
_cell.length_c   1.000
_cell.angle_alpha   90.00
_cell.angle_beta   90.00
_cell.angle_gamma   90.00
#
_symmetry.space_group_name_H-M   'P 1'
#
loop_
_entity.id
_entity.type
_entity.pdbx_description
1 polymer ?
#
loop_
_entity_poly.entity_id
_entity_poly.type
_entity_poly.pdbx_seq_one_letter_code
_entity_poly.pdbx_strand_id
1 'polypeptide(L)'
;MEVLRKIGNSYAARRQQDHPVLCNWSIALVIPTPRCAKIQRFNLMKIPLRSFCAKPVCAIIPEDLHHYGSTSNLDKMEQNVLLRKGSNNIPVIRELIKKLDMKNDSDVAKLKGELSKLPNLTHPRIVNYGDEPKELEQFSPSDSFPTHATEFSEVAKYMNIFRMDHLGNYTGHKSYYLFGKLAELEQAIKEYTVQQLLQNNFSLISVPDILPKEVIEGCGMNTDGERTQVYKLDSGLCLSGTSEMALAGFFENQVLEEKQLPIKVAAVSRCYRAETSGLNEEKGIYRVHQFTKVEMFAICAESQSEDVLELFKDLQLENFKKLNLKIRLLDMPPSELGAPAYQKYDIEAWMPGRKVWGEISSSSNCTDYQAKRLNIRYKTDKGETKFAHTVNGTAAAIPRLLIAILESNQVDKNSIEIPNVLGEYMKNCSITKDKLIPEIKLLKHLKHDI
;
A
#
# COMPACT_ATOMS: atom_id res chain seq x y z
N MET A 1 1.86 -47.52 -5.88
CA MET A 1 3.14 -47.27 -6.58
C MET A 1 3.13 -47.64 -8.08
N GLU A 2 2.06 -48.21 -8.63
CA GLU A 2 1.97 -48.52 -10.08
C GLU A 2 0.96 -47.63 -10.85
N VAL A 3 0.28 -46.71 -10.15
CA VAL A 3 -0.65 -45.73 -10.76
C VAL A 3 0.03 -44.37 -11.03
N LEU A 4 1.18 -44.09 -10.39
CA LEU A 4 1.94 -42.85 -10.61
C LEU A 4 2.92 -42.91 -11.80
N ARG A 5 3.08 -44.08 -12.44
CA ARG A 5 3.98 -44.26 -13.59
C ARG A 5 3.30 -44.07 -14.95
N LYS A 6 1.97 -43.95 -15.00
CA LYS A 6 1.21 -43.71 -16.24
C LYS A 6 0.87 -42.24 -16.54
N ILE A 7 1.13 -41.31 -15.61
CA ILE A 7 0.93 -39.87 -15.84
C ILE A 7 2.23 -39.17 -16.28
N GLY A 8 3.40 -39.77 -16.00
CA GLY A 8 4.72 -39.20 -16.35
C GLY A 8 5.15 -39.38 -17.81
N ASN A 9 4.50 -40.24 -18.60
CA ASN A 9 4.94 -40.55 -19.98
C ASN A 9 4.12 -39.88 -21.10
N SER A 10 3.15 -39.02 -20.77
CA SER A 10 2.39 -38.26 -21.80
C SER A 10 2.87 -36.82 -21.99
N TYR A 11 3.85 -36.35 -21.20
CA TYR A 11 4.35 -34.96 -21.26
C TYR A 11 5.69 -34.77 -22.00
N ALA A 12 6.34 -35.86 -22.43
CA ALA A 12 7.66 -35.81 -23.09
C ALA A 12 7.63 -35.86 -24.63
N ALA A 13 6.45 -35.94 -25.27
CA ALA A 13 6.35 -36.17 -26.73
C ALA A 13 5.56 -35.11 -27.53
N ARG A 14 5.42 -33.88 -27.03
CA ARG A 14 4.90 -32.74 -27.82
C ARG A 14 5.71 -31.46 -27.59
N ARG A 15 6.97 -31.49 -28.02
CA ARG A 15 7.72 -30.29 -28.41
C ARG A 15 8.26 -30.53 -29.81
N GLN A 16 7.44 -30.23 -30.80
CA GLN A 16 7.82 -29.84 -32.17
C GLN A 16 6.53 -29.79 -32.98
N GLN A 17 5.96 -28.59 -33.12
CA GLN A 17 5.28 -28.08 -34.32
C GLN A 17 4.61 -26.75 -33.97
N ASP A 18 5.12 -25.69 -34.60
CA ASP A 18 4.54 -24.36 -34.62
C ASP A 18 3.22 -24.37 -35.39
N HIS A 19 2.11 -23.95 -34.74
CA HIS A 19 0.95 -23.28 -35.37
C HIS A 19 -0.01 -22.76 -34.27
N PRO A 20 -0.64 -21.58 -34.44
CA PRO A 20 -1.45 -20.96 -33.39
C PRO A 20 -2.87 -21.55 -33.36
N VAL A 21 -3.25 -22.17 -32.24
CA VAL A 21 -4.65 -22.55 -31.99
C VAL A 21 -5.29 -21.51 -31.07
N LEU A 22 -6.26 -20.76 -31.62
CA LEU A 22 -7.19 -19.92 -30.86
C LEU A 22 -8.08 -20.83 -30.00
N CYS A 23 -7.79 -20.92 -28.71
CA CYS A 23 -8.63 -21.63 -27.75
C CYS A 23 -9.57 -20.66 -27.02
N ASN A 24 -10.80 -20.52 -27.52
CA ASN A 24 -11.91 -19.93 -26.76
C ASN A 24 -12.39 -20.96 -25.72
N TRP A 25 -12.20 -20.67 -24.44
CA TRP A 25 -12.82 -21.43 -23.35
C TRP A 25 -13.92 -20.59 -22.71
N SER A 26 -15.18 -20.94 -22.98
CA SER A 26 -16.33 -20.49 -22.21
C SER A 26 -16.73 -21.59 -21.25
N ILE A 27 -16.45 -21.42 -19.96
CA ILE A 27 -16.95 -22.32 -18.91
C ILE A 27 -18.24 -21.68 -18.36
N ALA A 28 -19.38 -22.22 -18.78
CA ALA A 28 -20.67 -21.92 -18.17
C ALA A 28 -20.88 -22.86 -16.98
N LEU A 29 -20.70 -22.36 -15.76
CA LEU A 29 -21.14 -23.06 -14.55
C LEU A 29 -22.58 -22.61 -14.27
N VAL A 30 -23.54 -23.48 -14.56
CA VAL A 30 -24.96 -23.24 -14.23
C VAL A 30 -25.20 -23.70 -12.80
N ILE A 31 -25.45 -22.77 -11.89
CA ILE A 31 -26.03 -23.03 -10.57
C ILE A 31 -27.41 -22.33 -10.54
N PRO A 32 -28.50 -23.02 -10.18
CA PRO A 32 -29.83 -22.43 -10.18
C PRO A 32 -30.12 -21.74 -8.83
N THR A 33 -30.23 -20.41 -8.81
CA THR A 33 -31.05 -19.70 -7.81
C THR A 33 -31.73 -18.46 -8.41
N PRO A 34 -32.98 -18.14 -8.00
CA PRO A 34 -33.77 -17.08 -8.60
C PRO A 34 -33.62 -15.77 -7.81
N ARG A 35 -32.96 -14.77 -8.40
CA ARG A 35 -33.28 -13.33 -8.28
C ARG A 35 -32.31 -12.53 -9.13
N CYS A 36 -32.88 -11.68 -10.00
CA CYS A 36 -32.18 -10.85 -10.98
C CYS A 36 -31.00 -10.07 -10.40
N ALA A 37 -29.78 -10.42 -10.81
CA ALA A 37 -28.65 -9.51 -10.86
C ALA A 37 -28.34 -9.24 -12.33
N LYS A 38 -28.39 -7.96 -12.74
CA LYS A 38 -27.90 -7.54 -14.07
C LYS A 38 -26.42 -7.90 -14.16
N ILE A 39 -26.08 -8.82 -15.04
CA ILE A 39 -24.69 -9.15 -15.37
C ILE A 39 -24.11 -7.93 -16.08
N GLN A 40 -23.31 -7.12 -15.37
CA GLN A 40 -22.38 -6.19 -16.01
C GLN A 40 -21.36 -7.02 -16.79
N ARG A 41 -21.37 -6.90 -18.12
CA ARG A 41 -20.31 -7.47 -18.96
C ARG A 41 -19.01 -6.73 -18.64
N PHE A 42 -18.12 -7.38 -17.90
CA PHE A 42 -16.75 -6.94 -17.77
C PHE A 42 -16.07 -7.10 -19.14
N ASN A 43 -15.66 -5.99 -19.76
CA ASN A 43 -14.69 -6.03 -20.84
C ASN A 43 -13.37 -6.47 -20.22
N LEU A 44 -13.06 -7.77 -20.33
CA LEU A 44 -11.71 -8.28 -20.07
C LEU A 44 -10.74 -7.44 -20.89
N MET A 45 -9.88 -6.66 -20.23
CA MET A 45 -8.75 -6.02 -20.89
C MET A 45 -8.01 -7.10 -21.66
N LYS A 46 -7.91 -6.96 -22.98
CA LYS A 46 -7.10 -7.85 -23.81
C LYS A 46 -5.63 -7.52 -23.52
N ILE A 47 -5.04 -8.25 -22.57
CA ILE A 47 -3.62 -8.14 -22.25
C ILE A 47 -2.85 -9.01 -23.28
N PRO A 48 -1.95 -8.43 -24.09
CA PRO A 48 -1.10 -9.23 -24.97
C PRO A 48 -0.10 -10.05 -24.14
N LEU A 49 -0.09 -11.38 -24.34
CA LEU A 49 0.92 -12.29 -23.79
C LEU A 49 2.32 -11.92 -24.35
N ARG A 50 3.32 -11.71 -23.49
CA ARG A 50 4.73 -11.60 -23.88
C ARG A 50 5.69 -12.32 -22.95
N SER A 51 6.81 -12.74 -23.53
CA SER A 51 7.90 -13.45 -22.90
C SER A 51 8.62 -12.59 -21.85
N PHE A 52 8.76 -13.13 -20.64
CA PHE A 52 9.67 -12.64 -19.61
C PHE A 52 11.12 -12.79 -20.07
N CYS A 53 11.62 -11.85 -20.87
CA CYS A 53 13.06 -11.75 -21.15
C CYS A 53 13.45 -10.31 -21.48
N ALA A 54 13.33 -9.43 -20.50
CA ALA A 54 14.11 -8.21 -20.42
C ALA A 54 14.39 -7.96 -18.94
N LYS A 55 15.67 -7.81 -18.57
CA LYS A 55 16.02 -7.36 -17.22
C LYS A 55 15.36 -5.99 -17.01
N PRO A 56 14.72 -5.71 -15.86
CA PRO A 56 14.21 -4.38 -15.57
C PRO A 56 15.44 -3.49 -15.35
N VAL A 57 15.86 -2.81 -16.41
CA VAL A 57 16.71 -1.64 -16.24
C VAL A 57 15.71 -0.56 -15.88
N CYS A 58 15.76 -0.09 -14.63
CA CYS A 58 15.07 1.11 -14.16
C CYS A 58 15.07 2.12 -15.30
N ALA A 59 13.88 2.36 -15.88
CA ALA A 59 13.73 3.08 -17.14
C ALA A 59 13.84 4.60 -16.92
N ILE A 60 14.82 5.01 -16.11
CA ILE A 60 15.46 6.32 -16.26
C ILE A 60 16.33 6.21 -17.52
N ILE A 61 15.66 6.11 -18.67
CA ILE A 61 16.31 6.12 -19.98
C ILE A 61 16.94 7.52 -20.15
N PRO A 62 18.16 7.62 -20.70
CA PRO A 62 18.87 8.87 -20.94
C PRO A 62 18.24 9.81 -21.99
N GLU A 63 16.98 9.62 -22.41
CA GLU A 63 16.30 10.54 -23.33
C GLU A 63 16.20 11.97 -22.76
N ASP A 64 16.21 12.10 -21.43
CA ASP A 64 16.18 13.38 -20.72
C ASP A 64 17.57 13.89 -20.28
N LEU A 65 18.70 13.37 -20.79
CA LEU A 65 20.02 13.90 -20.37
C LEU A 65 20.18 15.40 -20.65
N HIS A 66 19.50 15.92 -21.68
CA HIS A 66 19.39 17.35 -21.96
C HIS A 66 18.66 18.12 -20.83
N HIS A 67 17.67 17.51 -20.20
CA HIS A 67 16.99 18.06 -19.02
C HIS A 67 17.96 18.16 -17.83
N TYR A 68 18.79 17.14 -17.60
CA TYR A 68 19.78 17.12 -16.51
C TYR A 68 21.08 17.89 -16.80
N GLY A 69 21.36 18.20 -18.07
CA GLY A 69 22.59 18.86 -18.50
C GLY A 69 22.61 20.38 -18.34
N SER A 70 21.46 21.04 -18.14
CA SER A 70 21.43 22.48 -17.88
C SER A 70 21.65 22.75 -16.39
N THR A 71 22.60 23.64 -16.07
CA THR A 71 22.92 23.95 -14.67
C THR A 71 21.73 24.57 -13.92
N SER A 72 20.85 25.30 -14.63
CA SER A 72 19.59 25.83 -14.06
C SER A 72 18.62 24.73 -13.59
N ASN A 73 18.55 23.58 -14.26
CA ASN A 73 17.66 22.49 -13.85
C ASN A 73 18.22 21.75 -12.63
N LEU A 74 19.54 21.54 -12.57
CA LEU A 74 20.18 20.93 -11.39
C LEU A 74 20.03 21.81 -10.15
N ASP A 75 20.09 23.13 -10.29
CA ASP A 75 19.85 24.07 -9.18
C ASP A 75 18.43 23.94 -8.62
N LYS A 76 17.42 23.80 -9.50
CA LYS A 76 16.02 23.57 -9.08
C LYS A 76 15.84 22.22 -8.39
N MET A 77 16.50 21.18 -8.89
CA MET A 77 16.47 19.85 -8.26
C MET A 77 17.11 19.89 -6.87
N GLU A 78 18.24 20.59 -6.72
CA GLU A 78 18.91 20.79 -5.44
C GLU A 78 18.03 21.52 -4.44
N GLN A 79 17.37 22.61 -4.86
CA GLN A 79 16.39 23.31 -4.03
C GLN A 79 15.25 22.40 -3.60
N ASN A 80 14.70 21.58 -4.50
CA ASN A 80 13.64 20.63 -4.18
C ASN A 80 14.11 19.54 -3.19
N VAL A 81 15.32 19.00 -3.34
CA VAL A 81 15.88 18.02 -2.41
C VAL A 81 16.06 18.62 -1.02
N LEU A 82 16.60 19.84 -0.93
CA LEU A 82 16.79 20.54 0.33
C LEU A 82 15.46 20.88 1.01
N LEU A 83 14.47 21.35 0.24
CA LEU A 83 13.12 21.63 0.73
C LEU A 83 12.48 20.39 1.37
N ARG A 84 12.70 19.22 0.77
CA ARG A 84 12.17 17.93 1.27
C ARG A 84 13.06 17.29 2.34
N LYS A 85 14.11 17.97 2.81
CA LYS A 85 15.11 17.46 3.76
C LYS A 85 15.74 16.12 3.33
N GLY A 86 15.82 15.89 2.02
CA GLY A 86 16.42 14.69 1.44
C GLY A 86 17.95 14.72 1.48
N SER A 87 18.57 13.57 1.24
CA SER A 87 20.03 13.50 1.08
C SER A 87 20.44 14.17 -0.24
N ASN A 88 21.20 15.27 -0.16
CA ASN A 88 21.63 16.02 -1.33
C ASN A 88 22.80 15.33 -2.04
N ASN A 89 22.51 14.62 -3.13
CA ASN A 89 23.49 14.01 -4.02
C ASN A 89 23.70 14.79 -5.33
N ILE A 90 23.11 15.99 -5.48
CA ILE A 90 23.26 16.82 -6.68
C ILE A 90 24.72 17.20 -6.97
N PRO A 91 25.58 17.53 -5.98
CA PRO A 91 27.01 17.78 -6.26
C PRO A 91 27.70 16.60 -6.93
N VAL A 92 27.38 15.37 -6.53
CA VAL A 92 27.91 14.13 -7.14
C VAL A 92 27.39 14.00 -8.58
N ILE A 93 26.10 14.25 -8.81
CA ILE A 93 25.50 14.23 -10.15
C ILE A 93 26.19 15.25 -11.07
N ARG A 94 26.46 16.48 -10.60
CA ARG A 94 27.19 17.50 -11.37
C ARG A 94 28.58 17.04 -11.77
N GLU A 95 29.30 16.36 -10.88
CA GLU A 95 30.63 15.82 -11.18
C GLU A 95 30.56 14.68 -12.20
N LEU A 96 29.61 13.76 -12.03
CA LEU A 96 29.40 12.64 -12.94
C LEU A 96 29.04 13.12 -14.36
N ILE A 97 28.17 14.12 -14.49
CA ILE A 97 27.81 14.70 -15.80
C ILE A 97 29.03 15.32 -16.48
N LYS A 98 29.90 16.03 -15.75
CA LYS A 98 31.12 16.65 -16.31
C LYS A 98 32.12 15.60 -16.82
N LYS A 99 32.19 14.45 -16.18
CA LYS A 99 33.12 13.35 -16.49
C LYS A 99 32.50 12.28 -17.39
N LEU A 100 31.23 12.44 -17.78
CA LEU A 100 30.47 11.39 -18.45
C LEU A 100 31.03 11.11 -19.85
N ASP A 101 31.53 9.91 -20.05
CA ASP A 101 31.68 9.32 -21.39
C ASP A 101 30.47 8.44 -21.67
N MET A 102 29.61 8.86 -22.61
CA MET A 102 28.41 8.10 -23.00
C MET A 102 28.73 6.73 -23.62
N LYS A 103 29.98 6.48 -24.00
CA LYS A 103 30.44 5.17 -24.49
C LYS A 103 30.88 4.24 -23.36
N ASN A 104 30.99 4.74 -22.12
CA ASN A 104 31.33 3.96 -20.95
C ASN A 104 30.08 3.56 -20.16
N ASP A 105 29.66 2.30 -20.31
CA ASP A 105 28.49 1.74 -19.62
C ASP A 105 28.57 1.87 -18.09
N SER A 106 29.78 1.86 -17.51
CA SER A 106 29.96 2.00 -16.06
C SER A 106 29.60 3.40 -15.56
N ASP A 107 29.98 4.45 -16.29
CA ASP A 107 29.73 5.82 -15.86
C ASP A 107 28.26 6.19 -16.08
N VAL A 108 27.64 5.67 -17.14
CA VAL A 108 26.18 5.76 -17.35
C VAL A 108 25.41 5.06 -16.23
N ALA A 109 25.85 3.86 -15.82
CA ALA A 109 25.20 3.14 -14.72
C ALA A 109 25.32 3.88 -13.38
N LYS A 110 26.49 4.47 -13.06
CA LYS A 110 26.68 5.28 -11.85
C LYS A 110 25.77 6.51 -11.85
N LEU A 111 25.72 7.24 -12.97
CA LEU A 111 24.86 8.42 -13.10
C LEU A 111 23.38 8.05 -12.90
N LYS A 112 22.92 6.95 -13.51
CA LYS A 112 21.56 6.45 -13.31
C LYS A 112 21.27 6.12 -11.85
N GLY A 113 22.22 5.49 -11.16
CA GLY A 113 22.09 5.16 -9.74
C GLY A 113 22.01 6.38 -8.83
N GLU A 114 22.65 7.50 -9.18
CA GLU A 114 22.48 8.76 -8.44
C GLU A 114 21.17 9.46 -8.79
N LEU A 115 20.79 9.50 -10.07
CA LEU A 115 19.53 10.09 -10.51
C LEU A 115 18.32 9.37 -9.90
N SER A 116 18.39 8.05 -9.71
CA SER A 116 17.29 7.28 -9.12
C SER A 116 17.00 7.64 -7.66
N LYS A 117 17.97 8.24 -6.95
CA LYS A 117 17.82 8.68 -5.56
C LYS A 117 17.09 10.02 -5.44
N LEU A 118 16.92 10.75 -6.55
CA LEU A 118 16.22 12.02 -6.53
C LEU A 118 14.73 11.79 -6.25
N PRO A 119 14.13 12.59 -5.33
CA PRO A 119 12.70 12.53 -5.08
C PRO A 119 11.92 13.12 -6.26
N ASN A 120 10.60 12.94 -6.22
CA ASN A 120 9.69 13.62 -7.11
C ASN A 120 9.75 15.15 -6.90
N LEU A 121 9.17 15.89 -7.84
CA LEU A 121 8.90 17.32 -7.67
C LEU A 121 7.93 17.54 -6.50
N THR A 122 7.84 18.78 -6.05
CA THR A 122 6.94 19.19 -4.97
C THR A 122 5.86 20.11 -5.52
N HIS A 123 4.61 19.87 -5.13
CA HIS A 123 3.48 20.68 -5.59
C HIS A 123 3.66 22.16 -5.22
N PRO A 124 3.53 23.13 -6.15
CA PRO A 124 3.77 24.56 -5.89
C PRO A 124 3.02 25.13 -4.68
N ARG A 125 1.78 24.69 -4.46
CA ARG A 125 0.94 25.07 -3.30
C ARG A 125 1.59 24.84 -1.94
N ILE A 126 2.44 23.81 -1.81
CA ILE A 126 3.04 23.40 -0.53
C ILE A 126 4.51 23.81 -0.40
N VAL A 127 5.10 24.45 -1.43
CA VAL A 127 6.52 24.87 -1.40
C VAL A 127 6.80 25.86 -0.27
N ASN A 128 5.82 26.71 0.06
CA ASN A 128 5.94 27.70 1.14
C ASN A 128 5.50 27.15 2.51
N TYR A 129 5.22 25.86 2.62
CA TYR A 129 4.91 25.27 3.92
C TYR A 129 6.19 25.19 4.75
N GLY A 130 6.06 25.27 6.07
CA GLY A 130 7.13 24.92 6.99
C GLY A 130 7.26 23.41 7.12
N ASP A 131 7.75 22.97 8.28
CA ASP A 131 7.92 21.55 8.59
C ASP A 131 6.66 20.87 9.15
N GLU A 132 5.63 21.66 9.44
CA GLU A 132 4.41 21.18 10.09
C GLU A 132 3.30 20.93 9.06
N PRO A 133 2.54 19.83 9.18
CA PRO A 133 1.33 19.62 8.40
C PRO A 133 0.29 20.70 8.61
N LYS A 134 -0.41 21.05 7.53
CA LYS A 134 -1.53 21.99 7.60
C LYS A 134 -2.83 21.22 7.79
N GLU A 135 -3.51 21.46 8.91
CA GLU A 135 -4.85 20.92 9.13
C GLU A 135 -5.86 21.62 8.23
N LEU A 136 -6.56 20.84 7.40
CA LEU A 136 -7.53 21.34 6.44
C LEU A 136 -8.96 21.22 6.93
N GLU A 137 -9.28 20.10 7.60
CA GLU A 137 -10.61 19.80 8.10
C GLU A 137 -10.49 18.94 9.35
N GLN A 138 -11.38 19.15 10.32
CA GLN A 138 -11.57 18.25 11.45
C GLN A 138 -13.05 17.85 11.53
N PHE A 139 -13.29 16.56 11.72
CA PHE A 139 -14.62 16.01 11.95
C PHE A 139 -14.67 15.39 13.34
N SER A 140 -15.72 15.76 14.10
CA SER A 140 -16.07 15.08 15.35
C SER A 140 -17.40 14.36 15.14
N PRO A 141 -17.53 13.10 15.57
CA PRO A 141 -18.79 12.38 15.48
C PRO A 141 -19.78 12.91 16.54
N SER A 142 -20.97 12.31 16.61
CA SER A 142 -22.07 12.73 17.52
C SER A 142 -21.66 12.78 19.00
N ASP A 143 -22.54 13.35 19.84
CA ASP A 143 -22.36 13.53 21.29
C ASP A 143 -22.01 12.25 22.08
N SER A 144 -22.12 11.08 21.46
CA SER A 144 -21.72 9.77 22.00
C SER A 144 -20.21 9.50 22.02
N PHE A 145 -19.37 10.38 21.45
CA PHE A 145 -17.93 10.17 21.44
C PHE A 145 -17.34 10.23 22.86
N PRO A 146 -16.55 9.23 23.30
CA PRO A 146 -16.07 9.18 24.67
C PRO A 146 -15.02 10.27 24.93
N THR A 147 -15.23 11.04 26.00
CA THR A 147 -14.22 11.99 26.51
C THR A 147 -13.03 11.26 27.16
N HIS A 148 -13.27 10.06 27.68
CA HIS A 148 -12.30 9.19 28.31
C HIS A 148 -12.55 7.75 27.87
N ALA A 149 -11.50 7.04 27.47
CA ALA A 149 -11.56 5.63 27.11
C ALA A 149 -10.37 4.88 27.75
N THR A 150 -10.53 3.57 27.93
CA THR A 150 -9.41 2.69 28.30
C THR A 150 -8.54 2.43 27.07
N GLU A 151 -7.22 2.34 27.19
CA GLU A 151 -6.35 2.06 26.03
C GLU A 151 -6.72 0.70 25.39
N PHE A 152 -6.65 0.61 24.06
CA PHE A 152 -6.88 -0.62 23.29
C PHE A 152 -6.21 -1.85 23.92
N SER A 153 -4.93 -1.73 24.30
CA SER A 153 -4.13 -2.84 24.81
C SER A 153 -4.68 -3.39 26.13
N GLU A 154 -5.17 -2.52 27.01
CA GLU A 154 -5.74 -2.88 28.30
C GLU A 154 -7.14 -3.50 28.14
N VAL A 155 -8.03 -2.85 27.38
CA VAL A 155 -9.41 -3.33 27.19
C VAL A 155 -9.43 -4.65 26.41
N ALA A 156 -8.65 -4.76 25.33
CA ALA A 156 -8.61 -5.97 24.51
C ALA A 156 -8.02 -7.17 25.26
N LYS A 157 -7.04 -6.93 26.15
CA LYS A 157 -6.51 -7.95 27.07
C LYS A 157 -7.54 -8.38 28.10
N TYR A 158 -8.22 -7.42 28.74
CA TYR A 158 -9.24 -7.71 29.75
C TYR A 158 -10.43 -8.50 29.16
N MET A 159 -10.82 -8.17 27.93
CA MET A 159 -11.85 -8.86 27.15
C MET A 159 -11.35 -10.17 26.51
N ASN A 160 -10.05 -10.47 26.58
CA ASN A 160 -9.44 -11.69 26.05
C ASN A 160 -9.68 -11.90 24.54
N ILE A 161 -9.70 -10.80 23.79
CA ILE A 161 -9.94 -10.77 22.32
C ILE A 161 -8.66 -10.52 21.51
N PHE A 162 -7.53 -10.38 22.20
CA PHE A 162 -6.24 -10.02 21.62
C PHE A 162 -5.08 -10.63 22.42
N ARG A 163 -3.93 -10.87 21.76
CA ARG A 163 -2.69 -11.28 22.42
C ARG A 163 -1.45 -10.72 21.75
N MET A 164 -0.59 -10.11 22.57
CA MET A 164 0.82 -9.83 22.29
C MET A 164 1.77 -10.44 23.34
N ASP A 165 1.25 -10.77 24.50
CA ASP A 165 2.04 -11.33 25.60
C ASP A 165 2.54 -12.73 25.26
N HIS A 166 3.78 -13.01 25.67
CA HIS A 166 4.43 -14.33 25.53
C HIS A 166 4.61 -14.84 24.09
N LEU A 167 4.61 -13.94 23.09
CA LEU A 167 4.83 -14.30 21.69
C LEU A 167 6.30 -14.31 21.25
N GLY A 168 7.21 -13.74 22.04
CA GLY A 168 8.62 -13.56 21.65
C GLY A 168 9.33 -14.85 21.21
N ASN A 169 9.11 -15.96 21.93
CA ASN A 169 9.72 -17.26 21.60
C ASN A 169 8.97 -18.04 20.50
N TYR A 170 7.85 -17.51 20.00
CA TYR A 170 7.01 -18.19 19.02
C TYR A 170 7.01 -17.46 17.67
N THR A 171 6.67 -16.17 17.68
CA THR A 171 6.50 -15.33 16.48
C THR A 171 7.33 -14.04 16.52
N GLY A 172 8.11 -13.81 17.58
CA GLY A 172 8.95 -12.62 17.73
C GLY A 172 8.20 -11.38 18.24
N HIS A 173 8.96 -10.30 18.46
CA HIS A 173 8.40 -9.01 18.91
C HIS A 173 7.49 -8.37 17.85
N LYS A 174 6.59 -7.47 18.27
CA LYS A 174 5.64 -6.76 17.41
C LYS A 174 4.71 -7.66 16.56
N SER A 175 4.62 -8.95 16.90
CA SER A 175 3.61 -9.87 16.39
C SER A 175 2.37 -9.86 17.29
N TYR A 176 1.21 -10.22 16.76
CA TYR A 176 -0.04 -10.23 17.52
C TYR A 176 -1.04 -11.25 16.98
N TYR A 177 -2.00 -11.61 17.83
CA TYR A 177 -3.18 -12.40 17.48
C TYR A 177 -4.45 -11.63 17.82
N LEU A 178 -5.39 -11.62 16.89
CA LEU A 178 -6.77 -11.19 17.12
C LEU A 178 -7.63 -12.44 17.29
N PHE A 179 -8.60 -12.39 18.18
CA PHE A 179 -9.50 -13.52 18.42
C PHE A 179 -10.96 -13.13 18.38
N GLY A 180 -11.81 -14.16 18.21
CA GLY A 180 -13.26 -14.06 18.30
C GLY A 180 -13.80 -12.85 17.53
N LYS A 181 -14.57 -12.02 18.22
CA LYS A 181 -15.21 -10.84 17.64
C LYS A 181 -14.23 -9.76 17.16
N LEU A 182 -13.02 -9.68 17.70
CA LEU A 182 -12.02 -8.73 17.20
C LEU A 182 -11.43 -9.19 15.85
N ALA A 183 -11.25 -10.50 15.68
CA ALA A 183 -10.86 -11.07 14.39
C ALA A 183 -12.00 -10.94 13.35
N GLU A 184 -13.27 -11.12 13.76
CA GLU A 184 -14.43 -10.83 12.91
C GLU A 184 -14.48 -9.34 12.51
N LEU A 185 -14.18 -8.42 13.43
CA LEU A 185 -14.13 -6.98 13.15
C LEU A 185 -13.06 -6.64 12.10
N GLU A 186 -11.88 -7.27 12.13
CA GLU A 186 -10.89 -7.13 11.04
C GLU A 186 -11.50 -7.52 9.69
N GLN A 187 -12.25 -8.63 9.61
CA GLN A 187 -12.89 -9.04 8.35
C GLN A 187 -13.98 -8.03 7.93
N ALA A 188 -14.78 -7.56 8.88
CA ALA A 188 -15.86 -6.62 8.64
C ALA A 188 -15.36 -5.28 8.07
N ILE A 189 -14.29 -4.72 8.63
CA ILE A 189 -13.69 -3.47 8.14
C ILE A 189 -13.20 -3.65 6.70
N LYS A 190 -12.50 -4.75 6.40
CA LYS A 190 -12.00 -5.01 5.05
C LYS A 190 -13.13 -5.13 4.04
N GLU A 191 -14.15 -5.92 4.35
CA GLU A 191 -15.29 -6.14 3.46
C GLU A 191 -16.06 -4.84 3.23
N TYR A 192 -16.38 -4.11 4.31
CA TYR A 192 -16.99 -2.77 4.22
C TYR A 192 -16.19 -1.86 3.29
N THR A 193 -14.88 -1.71 3.53
CA THR A 193 -14.01 -0.85 2.71
C THR A 193 -14.01 -1.29 1.25
N VAL A 194 -13.87 -2.58 0.97
CA VAL A 194 -13.90 -3.11 -0.41
C VAL A 194 -15.24 -2.82 -1.08
N GLN A 195 -16.38 -3.01 -0.40
CA GLN A 195 -17.69 -2.70 -0.96
C GLN A 195 -17.85 -1.21 -1.30
N GLN A 196 -17.36 -0.30 -0.44
CA GLN A 196 -17.36 1.13 -0.75
C GLN A 196 -16.51 1.45 -2.00
N LEU A 197 -15.37 0.79 -2.18
CA LEU A 197 -14.54 0.97 -3.38
C LEU A 197 -15.21 0.41 -4.65
N LEU A 198 -15.82 -0.77 -4.57
CA LEU A 198 -16.54 -1.37 -5.70
C LEU A 198 -17.71 -0.48 -6.15
N GLN A 199 -18.47 0.11 -5.21
CA GLN A 199 -19.52 1.09 -5.49
C GLN A 199 -18.99 2.35 -6.18
N ASN A 200 -17.71 2.67 -5.98
CA ASN A 200 -17.00 3.79 -6.60
C ASN A 200 -16.20 3.40 -7.85
N ASN A 201 -16.58 2.30 -8.51
CA ASN A 201 -16.02 1.82 -9.77
C ASN A 201 -14.52 1.45 -9.69
N PHE A 202 -14.05 0.99 -8.54
CA PHE A 202 -12.75 0.33 -8.45
C PHE A 202 -12.86 -1.14 -8.90
N SER A 203 -11.82 -1.64 -9.55
CA SER A 203 -11.67 -3.08 -9.80
C SER A 203 -10.86 -3.73 -8.69
N LEU A 204 -11.43 -4.72 -8.00
CA LEU A 204 -10.72 -5.47 -6.96
C LEU A 204 -9.75 -6.47 -7.61
N ILE A 205 -8.49 -6.46 -7.18
CA ILE A 205 -7.43 -7.35 -7.65
C ILE A 205 -6.83 -8.07 -6.44
N SER A 206 -6.67 -9.39 -6.56
CA SER A 206 -5.85 -10.18 -5.63
C SER A 206 -4.40 -10.17 -6.11
N VAL A 207 -3.48 -9.79 -5.23
CA VAL A 207 -2.08 -9.51 -5.59
C VAL A 207 -1.10 -10.39 -4.81
N PRO A 208 0.10 -10.68 -5.36
CA PRO A 208 1.16 -11.34 -4.61
C PRO A 208 1.83 -10.39 -3.61
N ASP A 209 2.23 -10.91 -2.45
CA ASP A 209 2.97 -10.15 -1.43
C ASP A 209 4.50 -10.27 -1.57
N ILE A 210 4.99 -11.27 -2.32
CA ILE A 210 6.41 -11.49 -2.60
C ILE A 210 6.71 -10.95 -3.99
N LEU A 211 7.57 -9.94 -4.07
CA LEU A 211 7.85 -9.18 -5.29
C LEU A 211 9.36 -9.17 -5.61
N PRO A 212 9.73 -9.02 -6.90
CA PRO A 212 11.08 -8.63 -7.27
C PRO A 212 11.44 -7.28 -6.64
N LYS A 213 12.71 -7.11 -6.23
CA LYS A 213 13.17 -5.87 -5.59
C LYS A 213 13.00 -4.65 -6.51
N GLU A 214 13.12 -4.86 -7.83
CA GLU A 214 13.07 -3.80 -8.83
C GLU A 214 11.69 -3.15 -8.89
N VAL A 215 10.61 -3.90 -8.60
CA VAL A 215 9.25 -3.37 -8.51
C VAL A 215 9.11 -2.45 -7.29
N ILE A 216 9.66 -2.88 -6.14
CA ILE A 216 9.64 -2.10 -4.89
C ILE A 216 10.47 -0.80 -5.06
N GLU A 217 11.65 -0.90 -5.65
CA GLU A 217 12.51 0.24 -5.97
C GLU A 217 11.86 1.19 -6.98
N GLY A 218 11.14 0.64 -7.95
CA GLY A 218 10.37 1.42 -8.93
C GLY A 218 9.25 2.25 -8.29
N CYS A 219 8.72 1.80 -7.15
CA CYS A 219 7.76 2.56 -6.35
C CYS A 219 8.41 3.63 -5.46
N GLY A 220 9.75 3.72 -5.45
CA GLY A 220 10.50 4.71 -4.68
C GLY A 220 10.95 4.24 -3.29
N MET A 221 10.91 2.93 -3.01
CA MET A 221 11.35 2.38 -1.74
C MET A 221 12.70 1.67 -1.87
N ASN A 222 13.68 2.11 -1.10
CA ASN A 222 15.02 1.53 -1.13
C ASN A 222 15.03 0.15 -0.45
N THR A 223 15.51 -0.87 -1.16
CA THR A 223 15.65 -2.22 -0.62
C THR A 223 17.03 -2.44 0.01
N ASP A 224 18.03 -1.62 -0.31
CA ASP A 224 19.42 -1.77 0.13
C ASP A 224 19.73 -0.95 1.41
N GLY A 225 20.78 -1.39 2.12
CA GLY A 225 21.26 -0.78 3.37
C GLY A 225 20.92 -1.58 4.63
N GLU A 226 21.66 -1.31 5.71
CA GLU A 226 21.54 -2.04 6.99
C GLU A 226 20.22 -1.77 7.74
N ARG A 227 19.53 -0.66 7.43
CA ARG A 227 18.28 -0.23 8.06
C ARG A 227 17.15 -0.07 7.06
N THR A 228 16.98 -1.05 6.17
CA THR A 228 15.82 -1.07 5.26
C THR A 228 14.54 -1.47 6.01
N GLN A 229 13.41 -0.90 5.58
CA GLN A 229 12.07 -1.29 6.03
C GLN A 229 11.54 -2.53 5.30
N VAL A 230 12.26 -3.02 4.28
CA VAL A 230 11.85 -4.13 3.41
C VAL A 230 12.47 -5.45 3.91
N TYR A 231 11.63 -6.46 4.14
CA TYR A 231 12.14 -7.81 4.38
C TYR A 231 12.60 -8.45 3.08
N LYS A 232 13.83 -8.99 3.08
CA LYS A 232 14.44 -9.71 1.96
C LYS A 232 14.44 -11.22 2.25
N LEU A 233 14.11 -12.01 1.25
CA LEU A 233 14.21 -13.46 1.26
C LEU A 233 15.57 -13.90 0.71
N ASP A 234 16.05 -15.09 1.09
CA ASP A 234 17.31 -15.65 0.59
C ASP A 234 17.36 -15.81 -0.94
N SER A 235 16.19 -15.89 -1.58
CA SER A 235 16.04 -15.92 -3.04
C SER A 235 16.32 -14.58 -3.73
N GLY A 236 16.48 -13.49 -2.97
CA GLY A 236 16.59 -12.12 -3.49
C GLY A 236 15.25 -11.42 -3.71
N LEU A 237 14.13 -12.13 -3.57
CA LEU A 237 12.78 -11.54 -3.57
C LEU A 237 12.51 -10.81 -2.26
N CYS A 238 11.55 -9.89 -2.27
CA CYS A 238 11.21 -9.04 -1.14
C CYS A 238 9.74 -9.19 -0.74
N LEU A 239 9.43 -9.03 0.54
CA LEU A 239 8.05 -8.89 1.00
C LEU A 239 7.60 -7.43 0.87
N SER A 240 6.43 -7.23 0.28
CA SER A 240 5.88 -5.89 0.06
C SER A 240 5.38 -5.24 1.37
N GLY A 241 5.66 -3.95 1.51
CA GLY A 241 5.14 -3.13 2.62
C GLY A 241 3.72 -2.61 2.37
N THR A 242 3.17 -2.87 1.18
CA THR A 242 1.84 -2.49 0.70
C THR A 242 1.54 -3.14 -0.65
N SER A 243 0.26 -3.44 -0.92
CA SER A 243 -0.22 -3.86 -2.24
C SER A 243 -0.05 -2.83 -3.36
N GLU A 244 0.21 -1.56 -3.05
CA GLU A 244 0.58 -0.53 -4.04
C GLU A 244 1.70 -1.04 -4.96
N MET A 245 2.73 -1.68 -4.39
CA MET A 245 3.89 -2.16 -5.14
C MET A 245 3.49 -3.26 -6.14
N ALA A 246 2.62 -4.17 -5.72
CA ALA A 246 2.16 -5.25 -6.59
C ALA A 246 1.20 -4.72 -7.69
N LEU A 247 0.37 -3.73 -7.36
CA LEU A 247 -0.50 -3.06 -8.32
C LEU A 247 0.29 -2.23 -9.34
N ALA A 248 1.34 -1.51 -8.91
CA ALA A 248 2.24 -0.79 -9.80
C ALA A 248 3.00 -1.76 -10.72
N GLY A 249 3.52 -2.87 -10.16
CA GLY A 249 4.17 -3.93 -10.92
C GLY A 249 3.23 -4.63 -11.92
N PHE A 250 1.93 -4.72 -11.63
CA PHE A 250 0.94 -5.25 -12.57
C PHE A 250 0.86 -4.42 -13.87
N PHE A 251 1.08 -3.11 -13.79
CA PHE A 251 1.08 -2.21 -14.95
C PHE A 251 2.46 -1.99 -15.58
N GLU A 252 3.51 -2.62 -15.04
CA GLU A 252 4.89 -2.45 -15.51
C GLU A 252 5.00 -2.74 -17.03
N ASN A 253 5.72 -1.87 -17.74
CA ASN A 253 5.96 -1.95 -19.19
C ASN A 253 4.70 -1.92 -20.08
N GLN A 254 3.54 -1.53 -19.55
CA GLN A 254 2.32 -1.41 -20.35
C GLN A 254 2.20 -0.06 -21.07
N VAL A 255 1.60 -0.10 -22.25
CA VAL A 255 1.10 1.09 -22.97
C VAL A 255 -0.42 1.00 -23.02
N LEU A 256 -1.08 1.85 -22.24
CA LEU A 256 -2.52 1.89 -22.07
C LEU A 256 -3.18 2.80 -23.12
N GLU A 257 -4.49 2.66 -23.32
CA GLU A 257 -5.25 3.57 -24.17
C GLU A 257 -5.84 4.72 -23.32
N GLU A 258 -5.71 5.98 -23.77
CA GLU A 258 -6.18 7.16 -23.03
C GLU A 258 -7.65 7.05 -22.59
N LYS A 259 -8.52 6.52 -23.45
CA LYS A 259 -9.95 6.28 -23.15
C LYS A 259 -10.23 5.31 -21.99
N GLN A 260 -9.23 4.55 -21.53
CA GLN A 260 -9.36 3.66 -20.37
C GLN A 260 -9.06 4.38 -19.05
N LEU A 261 -8.49 5.58 -19.12
CA LEU A 261 -8.03 6.34 -17.96
C LEU A 261 -9.15 7.24 -17.39
N PRO A 262 -9.25 7.39 -16.06
CA PRO A 262 -8.42 6.75 -15.04
C PRO A 262 -8.82 5.29 -14.78
N ILE A 263 -7.83 4.40 -14.69
CA ILE A 263 -8.03 3.01 -14.23
C ILE A 263 -7.91 3.03 -12.71
N LYS A 264 -8.99 2.67 -12.00
CA LYS A 264 -9.03 2.57 -10.53
C LYS A 264 -9.07 1.11 -10.10
N VAL A 265 -8.08 0.71 -9.30
CA VAL A 265 -7.95 -0.66 -8.80
C VAL A 265 -7.78 -0.65 -7.28
N ALA A 266 -8.22 -1.72 -6.64
CA ALA A 266 -8.07 -1.90 -5.21
C ALA A 266 -7.53 -3.29 -4.88
N ALA A 267 -6.80 -3.43 -3.78
CA ALA A 267 -6.31 -4.72 -3.32
C ALA A 267 -6.28 -4.81 -1.80
N VAL A 268 -6.69 -5.96 -1.27
CA VAL A 268 -6.49 -6.34 0.12
C VAL A 268 -5.25 -7.22 0.19
N SER A 269 -4.26 -6.85 1.02
CA SER A 269 -3.05 -7.67 1.14
C SER A 269 -2.43 -7.61 2.54
N ARG A 270 -1.51 -8.55 2.78
CA ARG A 270 -0.69 -8.57 3.99
C ARG A 270 0.56 -7.74 3.73
N CYS A 271 0.75 -6.72 4.55
CA CYS A 271 1.86 -5.77 4.48
C CYS A 271 2.94 -6.16 5.48
N TYR A 272 4.21 -6.14 5.06
CA TYR A 272 5.36 -6.51 5.88
C TYR A 272 6.35 -5.36 5.98
N ARG A 273 6.70 -4.95 7.21
CA ARG A 273 7.62 -3.83 7.46
C ARG A 273 8.60 -4.16 8.59
N ALA A 274 9.89 -3.93 8.36
CA ALA A 274 10.93 -4.28 9.34
C ALA A 274 10.91 -3.40 10.61
N GLU A 275 10.27 -2.23 10.56
CA GLU A 275 9.91 -1.36 11.69
C GLU A 275 10.97 -1.30 12.80
N THR A 276 12.12 -0.72 12.46
CA THR A 276 13.31 -0.61 13.34
C THR A 276 13.20 0.41 14.47
N SER A 277 12.08 1.13 14.59
CA SER A 277 11.87 2.18 15.61
C SER A 277 11.37 1.59 16.94
N GLY A 278 11.76 2.24 18.05
CA GLY A 278 11.45 1.81 19.43
C GLY A 278 10.72 2.88 20.25
N LEU A 279 9.96 3.77 19.62
CA LEU A 279 9.27 4.87 20.32
C LEU A 279 8.11 4.32 21.16
N ASN A 280 7.87 4.91 22.34
CA ASN A 280 6.81 4.48 23.25
C ASN A 280 5.39 4.63 22.65
N GLU A 281 5.20 5.63 21.79
CA GLU A 281 3.94 5.90 21.07
C GLU A 281 3.57 4.79 20.07
N GLU A 282 4.54 3.93 19.74
CA GLU A 282 4.40 2.84 18.77
C GLU A 282 4.07 1.49 19.40
N LYS A 283 3.81 1.47 20.73
CA LYS A 283 3.44 0.27 21.49
C LYS A 283 2.08 -0.32 21.05
N GLY A 284 1.90 -1.61 21.33
CA GLY A 284 0.69 -2.36 20.96
C GLY A 284 0.69 -2.70 19.47
N ILE A 285 -0.49 -2.73 18.86
CA ILE A 285 -0.62 -2.97 17.41
C ILE A 285 -0.44 -1.71 16.55
N TYR A 286 -0.05 -0.58 17.14
CA TYR A 286 0.07 0.69 16.41
C TYR A 286 1.16 0.65 15.33
N ARG A 287 2.28 -0.03 15.62
CA ARG A 287 3.36 -0.32 14.67
C ARG A 287 3.83 -1.76 14.82
N VAL A 288 3.62 -2.55 13.77
CA VAL A 288 3.79 -4.00 13.77
C VAL A 288 4.47 -4.47 12.50
N HIS A 289 5.13 -5.64 12.56
CA HIS A 289 5.85 -6.16 11.39
C HIS A 289 4.93 -6.66 10.28
N GLN A 290 3.72 -7.07 10.64
CA GLN A 290 2.75 -7.62 9.70
C GLN A 290 1.35 -7.10 10.00
N PHE A 291 0.65 -6.64 8.97
CA PHE A 291 -0.73 -6.18 9.10
C PHE A 291 -1.50 -6.30 7.79
N THR A 292 -2.82 -6.14 7.84
CA THR A 292 -3.65 -6.05 6.62
C THR A 292 -3.88 -4.60 6.25
N LYS A 293 -3.85 -4.34 4.94
CA LYS A 293 -4.26 -3.05 4.38
C LYS A 293 -5.20 -3.28 3.19
N VAL A 294 -6.18 -2.40 3.04
CA VAL A 294 -6.94 -2.23 1.79
C VAL A 294 -6.38 -1.00 1.09
N GLU A 295 -5.85 -1.19 -0.11
CA GLU A 295 -5.21 -0.15 -0.91
C GLU A 295 -6.06 0.25 -2.10
N MET A 296 -6.08 1.55 -2.39
CA MET A 296 -6.51 2.15 -3.64
C MET A 296 -5.28 2.51 -4.47
N PHE A 297 -5.36 2.24 -5.77
CA PHE A 297 -4.34 2.65 -6.72
C PHE A 297 -4.99 3.05 -8.04
N ALA A 298 -4.46 4.08 -8.67
CA ALA A 298 -4.94 4.54 -9.96
C ALA A 298 -3.78 4.80 -10.93
N ILE A 299 -4.02 4.44 -12.19
CA ILE A 299 -3.26 4.91 -13.34
C ILE A 299 -4.13 5.91 -14.09
N CYS A 300 -3.62 7.10 -14.34
CA CYS A 300 -4.40 8.19 -14.95
C CYS A 300 -3.55 9.01 -15.93
N ALA A 301 -4.22 9.84 -16.73
CA ALA A 301 -3.53 10.82 -17.56
C ALA A 301 -2.96 11.96 -16.68
N GLU A 302 -1.96 12.68 -17.18
CA GLU A 302 -1.32 13.80 -16.50
C GLU A 302 -2.35 14.80 -15.93
N SER A 303 -3.31 15.19 -16.77
CA SER A 303 -4.39 16.15 -16.46
C SER A 303 -5.42 15.66 -15.43
N GLN A 304 -5.41 14.36 -15.08
CA GLN A 304 -6.40 13.76 -14.19
C GLN A 304 -5.88 13.53 -12.77
N SER A 305 -4.55 13.56 -12.57
CA SER A 305 -3.94 13.05 -11.33
C SER A 305 -4.31 13.82 -10.07
N GLU A 306 -4.52 15.13 -10.15
CA GLU A 306 -4.98 15.95 -9.02
C GLU A 306 -6.44 15.61 -8.65
N ASP A 307 -7.34 15.52 -9.63
CA ASP A 307 -8.74 15.13 -9.40
C ASP A 307 -8.85 13.72 -8.81
N VAL A 308 -7.98 12.79 -9.24
CA VAL A 308 -7.95 11.42 -8.69
C VAL A 308 -7.45 11.42 -7.24
N LEU A 309 -6.49 12.28 -6.88
CA LEU A 309 -6.05 12.44 -5.49
C LEU A 309 -7.18 12.98 -4.61
N GLU A 310 -7.89 14.02 -5.07
CA GLU A 310 -9.03 14.59 -4.34
C GLU A 310 -10.14 13.54 -4.16
N LEU A 311 -10.45 12.74 -5.19
CA LEU A 311 -11.38 11.61 -5.10
C LEU A 311 -10.94 10.59 -4.02
N PHE A 312 -9.67 10.20 -3.99
CA PHE A 312 -9.18 9.23 -2.99
C PHE A 312 -9.31 9.78 -1.56
N LYS A 313 -8.91 11.04 -1.37
CA LYS A 313 -9.02 11.77 -0.11
C LYS A 313 -10.47 11.87 0.36
N ASP A 314 -11.40 12.22 -0.53
CA ASP A 314 -12.83 12.33 -0.21
C ASP A 314 -13.44 10.96 0.16
N LEU A 315 -13.13 9.91 -0.59
CA LEU A 315 -13.58 8.54 -0.28
C LEU A 315 -13.07 8.06 1.09
N GLN A 316 -11.82 8.36 1.43
CA GLN A 316 -11.26 8.05 2.74
C GLN A 316 -12.03 8.78 3.84
N LEU A 317 -12.24 10.09 3.72
CA LEU A 317 -12.99 10.88 4.70
C LEU A 317 -14.42 10.36 4.88
N GLU A 318 -15.16 10.15 3.78
CA GLU A 318 -16.53 9.64 3.82
C GLU A 318 -16.62 8.28 4.54
N ASN A 319 -15.68 7.39 4.23
CA ASN A 319 -15.66 6.05 4.82
C ASN A 319 -15.33 6.08 6.32
N PHE A 320 -14.38 6.92 6.75
CA PHE A 320 -14.00 7.03 8.16
C PHE A 320 -15.02 7.78 9.01
N LYS A 321 -15.69 8.81 8.46
CA LYS A 321 -16.79 9.52 9.15
C LYS A 321 -17.90 8.56 9.59
N LYS A 322 -18.20 7.55 8.77
CA LYS A 322 -19.21 6.52 9.04
C LYS A 322 -18.81 5.50 10.14
N LEU A 323 -17.54 5.47 10.54
CA LEU A 323 -17.02 4.56 11.57
C LEU A 323 -17.06 5.15 13.00
N ASN A 324 -17.78 6.27 13.21
CA ASN A 324 -17.86 6.97 14.49
C ASN A 324 -16.47 7.39 15.03
N LEU A 325 -15.63 7.93 14.14
CA LEU A 325 -14.28 8.37 14.49
C LEU A 325 -14.20 9.91 14.49
N LYS A 326 -13.49 10.46 15.48
CA LYS A 326 -13.00 11.85 15.42
C LYS A 326 -11.74 11.86 14.57
N ILE A 327 -11.79 12.54 13.43
CA ILE A 327 -10.71 12.54 12.43
C ILE A 327 -10.27 13.95 12.07
N ARG A 328 -9.03 14.09 11.59
CA ARG A 328 -8.54 15.32 10.97
C ARG A 328 -7.83 15.00 9.66
N LEU A 329 -7.98 15.90 8.68
CA LEU A 329 -7.30 15.88 7.40
C LEU A 329 -6.10 16.82 7.46
N LEU A 330 -4.93 16.31 7.06
CA LEU A 330 -3.68 17.04 7.02
C LEU A 330 -3.15 17.10 5.58
N ASP A 331 -2.76 18.29 5.13
CA ASP A 331 -1.94 18.49 3.93
C ASP A 331 -0.47 18.50 4.33
N MET A 332 0.27 17.52 3.82
CA MET A 332 1.61 17.21 4.33
C MET A 332 2.66 18.19 3.78
N PRO A 333 3.62 18.63 4.62
CA PRO A 333 4.68 19.53 4.19
C PRO A 333 5.69 18.78 3.30
N PRO A 334 6.53 19.51 2.53
CA PRO A 334 7.52 18.91 1.64
C PRO A 334 8.43 17.85 2.30
N SER A 335 8.79 18.04 3.56
CA SER A 335 9.63 17.10 4.32
C SER A 335 8.98 15.74 4.58
N GLU A 336 7.65 15.64 4.51
CA GLU A 336 6.88 14.43 4.84
C GLU A 336 6.30 13.73 3.58
N LEU A 337 6.70 14.17 2.38
CA LEU A 337 6.24 13.57 1.11
C LEU A 337 6.93 12.24 0.78
N GLY A 338 8.01 11.89 1.48
CA GLY A 338 8.88 10.78 1.09
C GLY A 338 9.54 11.01 -0.28
N ALA A 339 9.98 9.96 -0.95
CA ALA A 339 10.56 10.08 -2.30
C ALA A 339 9.52 10.24 -3.43
N PRO A 340 8.43 9.44 -3.50
CA PRO A 340 7.59 9.41 -4.70
C PRO A 340 6.49 10.47 -4.75
N ALA A 341 5.98 10.97 -3.61
CA ALA A 341 4.81 11.85 -3.63
C ALA A 341 5.13 13.26 -4.13
N TYR A 342 4.33 13.76 -5.07
CA TYR A 342 4.28 15.16 -5.48
C TYR A 342 3.44 15.99 -4.50
N GLN A 343 2.37 15.37 -3.98
CA GLN A 343 1.47 15.90 -2.97
C GLN A 343 0.90 14.72 -2.16
N LYS A 344 0.68 14.92 -0.86
CA LYS A 344 0.20 13.88 0.06
C LYS A 344 -0.78 14.45 1.08
N TYR A 345 -1.88 13.73 1.29
CA TYR A 345 -2.81 13.97 2.38
C TYR A 345 -2.75 12.81 3.38
N ASP A 346 -2.74 13.14 4.66
CA ASP A 346 -2.89 12.17 5.74
C ASP A 346 -4.20 12.40 6.47
N ILE A 347 -4.82 11.31 6.91
CA ILE A 347 -5.99 11.35 7.79
C ILE A 347 -5.61 10.67 9.09
N GLU A 348 -5.73 11.42 10.17
CA GLU A 348 -5.50 10.92 11.52
C GLU A 348 -6.82 10.75 12.26
N ALA A 349 -6.90 9.69 13.08
CA ALA A 349 -7.98 9.49 14.02
C ALA A 349 -7.50 9.80 15.45
N TRP A 350 -8.36 10.45 16.22
CA TRP A 350 -8.12 10.65 17.65
C TRP A 350 -8.36 9.33 18.39
N MET A 351 -7.37 8.87 19.14
CA MET A 351 -7.40 7.64 19.93
C MET A 351 -7.57 8.02 21.41
N PRO A 352 -8.81 8.04 21.97
CA PRO A 352 -9.08 8.65 23.27
C PRO A 352 -8.43 7.95 24.48
N GLY A 353 -8.12 6.65 24.37
CA GLY A 353 -7.36 5.92 25.39
C GLY A 353 -5.89 6.30 25.37
N ARG A 354 -5.30 6.43 24.17
CA ARG A 354 -3.90 6.87 24.00
C ARG A 354 -3.69 8.38 24.16
N LYS A 355 -4.74 9.17 23.96
CA LYS A 355 -4.74 10.64 23.95
C LYS A 355 -3.79 11.23 22.90
N VAL A 356 -3.73 10.59 21.73
CA VAL A 356 -2.96 11.06 20.58
C VAL A 356 -3.79 10.97 19.30
N TRP A 357 -3.44 11.81 18.34
CA TRP A 357 -3.83 11.60 16.95
C TRP A 357 -2.92 10.52 16.34
N GLY A 358 -3.50 9.62 15.56
CA GLY A 358 -2.74 8.63 14.83
C GLY A 358 -3.19 8.49 13.39
N GLU A 359 -2.26 8.58 12.45
CA GLU A 359 -2.47 8.38 11.01
C GLU A 359 -3.13 7.03 10.75
N ILE A 360 -4.36 7.02 10.25
CA ILE A 360 -5.08 5.80 9.85
C ILE A 360 -5.04 5.58 8.33
N SER A 361 -4.63 6.60 7.58
CA SER A 361 -4.67 6.62 6.13
C SER A 361 -3.78 7.73 5.57
N SER A 362 -3.29 7.48 4.36
CA SER A 362 -2.60 8.46 3.52
C SER A 362 -3.06 8.30 2.06
N SER A 363 -2.98 9.38 1.27
CA SER A 363 -3.14 9.35 -0.19
C SER A 363 -2.11 10.25 -0.85
N SER A 364 -1.51 9.78 -1.95
CA SER A 364 -0.40 10.47 -2.62
C SER A 364 -0.61 10.51 -4.12
N ASN A 365 -0.47 11.70 -4.71
CA ASN A 365 -0.23 11.83 -6.14
C ASN A 365 1.27 11.68 -6.38
N CYS A 366 1.67 10.67 -7.15
CA CYS A 366 3.07 10.41 -7.47
C CYS A 366 3.47 10.92 -8.86
N THR A 367 2.57 11.62 -9.56
CA THR A 367 2.74 12.06 -10.95
C THR A 367 3.36 10.94 -11.79
N ASP A 368 4.36 11.23 -12.62
CA ASP A 368 5.04 10.24 -13.43
C ASP A 368 6.22 9.55 -12.74
N TYR A 369 6.44 9.76 -11.44
CA TYR A 369 7.63 9.26 -10.72
C TYR A 369 7.75 7.73 -10.80
N GLN A 370 6.67 7.02 -10.47
CA GLN A 370 6.62 5.55 -10.50
C GLN A 370 6.48 5.06 -11.94
N ALA A 371 5.67 5.74 -12.75
CA ALA A 371 5.44 5.41 -14.15
C ALA A 371 6.73 5.44 -14.99
N LYS A 372 7.61 6.43 -14.78
CA LYS A 372 8.93 6.48 -15.43
C LYS A 372 9.82 5.30 -15.02
N ARG A 373 9.81 4.94 -13.74
CA ARG A 373 10.65 3.85 -13.20
C ARG A 373 10.18 2.47 -13.66
N LEU A 374 8.87 2.29 -13.77
CA LEU A 374 8.19 1.04 -14.16
C LEU A 374 7.76 1.02 -15.65
N ASN A 375 8.12 2.06 -16.41
CA ASN A 375 7.79 2.22 -17.83
C ASN A 375 6.27 2.09 -18.15
N ILE A 376 5.44 2.72 -17.33
CA ILE A 376 3.97 2.75 -17.50
C ILE A 376 3.60 3.95 -18.36
N ARG A 377 3.02 3.69 -19.53
CA ARG A 377 2.70 4.72 -20.52
C ARG A 377 1.25 4.62 -20.98
N TYR A 378 0.78 5.67 -21.64
CA TYR A 378 -0.48 5.65 -22.36
C TYR A 378 -0.34 6.34 -23.72
N LYS A 379 -1.15 5.91 -24.68
CA LYS A 379 -1.25 6.51 -26.00
C LYS A 379 -2.42 7.50 -26.01
N THR A 380 -2.12 8.74 -26.35
CA THR A 380 -3.14 9.80 -26.48
C THR A 380 -3.98 9.60 -27.74
N ASP A 381 -5.15 10.23 -27.78
CA ASP A 381 -6.02 10.25 -28.98
C ASP A 381 -5.31 10.84 -30.21
N LYS A 382 -4.28 11.68 -30.00
CA LYS A 382 -3.43 12.25 -31.07
C LYS A 382 -2.32 11.30 -31.53
N GLY A 383 -2.19 10.12 -30.92
CA GLY A 383 -1.20 9.11 -31.23
C GLY A 383 0.15 9.26 -30.51
N GLU A 384 0.31 10.29 -29.68
CA GLU A 384 1.51 10.52 -28.85
C GLU A 384 1.55 9.52 -27.69
N THR A 385 2.73 9.03 -27.32
CA THR A 385 2.90 8.18 -26.13
C THR A 385 3.47 9.01 -24.99
N LYS A 386 2.78 9.02 -23.85
CA LYS A 386 3.18 9.75 -22.63
C LYS A 386 3.33 8.80 -21.46
N PHE A 387 4.13 9.18 -20.47
CA PHE A 387 4.12 8.49 -19.18
C PHE A 387 2.79 8.77 -18.46
N ALA A 388 2.22 7.72 -17.87
CA ALA A 388 1.01 7.87 -17.06
C ALA A 388 1.35 8.52 -15.72
N HIS A 389 0.33 9.02 -15.02
CA HIS A 389 0.44 9.40 -13.62
C HIS A 389 -0.10 8.28 -12.71
N THR A 390 0.51 8.13 -11.53
CA THR A 390 0.06 7.17 -10.51
C THR A 390 -0.43 7.89 -9.25
N VAL A 391 -1.53 7.39 -8.67
CA VAL A 391 -2.08 7.88 -7.40
C VAL A 391 -2.36 6.68 -6.52
N ASN A 392 -1.90 6.71 -5.27
CA ASN A 392 -2.15 5.67 -4.28
C ASN A 392 -2.94 6.24 -3.09
N GLY A 393 -3.62 5.36 -2.35
CA GLY A 393 -4.29 5.73 -1.12
C GLY A 393 -4.65 4.54 -0.25
N THR A 394 -4.39 4.65 1.04
CA THR A 394 -4.80 3.65 2.03
C THR A 394 -6.30 3.76 2.27
N ALA A 395 -7.11 2.80 1.84
CA ALA A 395 -8.55 2.83 2.16
C ALA A 395 -8.82 2.34 3.59
N ALA A 396 -8.00 1.41 4.09
CA ALA A 396 -8.06 0.95 5.47
C ALA A 396 -6.74 0.31 5.93
N ALA A 397 -6.09 0.89 6.95
CA ALA A 397 -5.00 0.23 7.68
C ALA A 397 -5.54 -0.40 8.97
N ILE A 398 -5.69 -1.73 8.96
CA ILE A 398 -6.47 -2.44 9.98
C ILE A 398 -6.00 -2.20 11.42
N PRO A 399 -4.70 -2.28 11.79
CA PRO A 399 -4.32 -2.19 13.19
C PRO A 399 -4.70 -0.87 13.86
N ARG A 400 -4.45 0.25 13.18
CA ARG A 400 -4.75 1.58 13.72
C ARG A 400 -6.25 1.86 13.69
N LEU A 401 -6.98 1.34 12.71
CA LEU A 401 -8.45 1.39 12.71
C LEU A 401 -9.06 0.58 13.86
N LEU A 402 -8.51 -0.60 14.18
CA LEU A 402 -8.98 -1.37 15.34
C LEU A 402 -8.76 -0.59 16.65
N ILE A 403 -7.61 0.06 16.81
CA ILE A 403 -7.36 0.93 17.97
C ILE A 403 -8.40 2.05 18.02
N ALA A 404 -8.56 2.80 16.93
CA ALA A 404 -9.48 3.93 16.86
C ALA A 404 -10.94 3.50 17.12
N ILE A 405 -11.42 2.46 16.46
CA ILE A 405 -12.80 1.97 16.63
C ILE A 405 -13.03 1.48 18.06
N LEU A 406 -12.14 0.66 18.61
CA LEU A 406 -12.34 0.11 19.96
C LEU A 406 -12.28 1.20 21.03
N GLU A 407 -11.40 2.19 20.90
CA GLU A 407 -11.32 3.28 21.87
C GLU A 407 -12.49 4.27 21.72
N SER A 408 -12.93 4.56 20.50
CA SER A 408 -14.03 5.50 20.24
C SER A 408 -15.42 4.95 20.49
N ASN A 409 -15.60 3.62 20.61
CA ASN A 409 -16.92 2.99 20.77
C ASN A 409 -17.04 2.15 22.06
N GLN A 410 -16.26 2.48 23.11
CA GLN A 410 -16.42 1.82 24.42
C GLN A 410 -17.71 2.28 25.08
N VAL A 411 -18.56 1.32 25.47
CA VAL A 411 -19.70 1.59 26.36
C VAL A 411 -19.25 1.47 27.81
N ASP A 412 -18.52 0.40 28.11
CA ASP A 412 -17.85 0.16 29.38
C ASP A 412 -16.63 -0.77 29.18
N LYS A 413 -15.98 -1.19 30.27
CA LYS A 413 -14.79 -2.06 30.21
C LYS A 413 -15.04 -3.47 29.64
N ASN A 414 -16.29 -3.89 29.53
CA ASN A 414 -16.71 -5.22 29.07
C ASN A 414 -17.42 -5.20 27.72
N SER A 415 -17.77 -4.03 27.19
CA SER A 415 -18.60 -3.91 26.00
C SER A 415 -18.16 -2.76 25.10
N ILE A 416 -17.98 -3.09 23.82
CA ILE A 416 -17.65 -2.14 22.76
C ILE A 416 -18.75 -2.23 21.71
N GLU A 417 -19.39 -1.11 21.40
CA GLU A 417 -20.35 -1.03 20.31
C GLU A 417 -19.65 -1.00 18.96
N ILE A 418 -20.28 -1.60 17.96
CA ILE A 418 -19.78 -1.61 16.60
C ILE A 418 -20.47 -0.52 15.80
N PRO A 419 -19.72 0.29 15.03
CA PRO A 419 -20.32 1.27 14.12
C PRO A 419 -21.38 0.62 13.22
N ASN A 420 -22.55 1.26 13.10
CA ASN A 420 -23.71 0.69 12.40
C ASN A 420 -23.39 0.20 10.98
N VAL A 421 -22.50 0.90 10.26
CA VAL A 421 -22.09 0.53 8.89
C VAL A 421 -21.37 -0.81 8.81
N LEU A 422 -20.82 -1.31 9.92
CA LEU A 422 -20.18 -2.63 9.99
C LEU A 422 -21.16 -3.76 10.31
N GLY A 423 -22.39 -3.44 10.72
CA GLY A 423 -23.39 -4.43 11.17
C GLY A 423 -23.81 -5.43 10.09
N GLU A 424 -23.70 -5.07 8.80
CA GLU A 424 -23.97 -6.00 7.69
C GLU A 424 -22.85 -7.03 7.49
N TYR A 425 -21.65 -6.75 8.01
CA TYR A 425 -20.44 -7.53 7.76
C TYR A 425 -19.99 -8.37 8.95
N MET A 426 -20.51 -8.10 10.15
CA MET A 426 -20.32 -8.95 11.33
C MET A 426 -21.63 -9.19 12.06
N LYS A 427 -21.85 -10.44 12.47
CA LYS A 427 -23.02 -10.80 13.29
C LYS A 427 -22.83 -10.22 14.70
N ASN A 428 -23.87 -9.56 15.22
CA ASN A 428 -23.94 -8.87 16.51
C ASN A 428 -23.33 -7.46 16.50
N CYS A 429 -24.03 -6.51 17.12
CA CYS A 429 -23.66 -5.08 17.15
C CYS A 429 -22.68 -4.71 18.29
N SER A 430 -22.15 -5.68 19.03
CA SER A 430 -21.21 -5.43 20.12
C SER A 430 -20.16 -6.52 20.29
N ILE A 431 -18.99 -6.12 20.77
CA ILE A 431 -17.89 -6.99 21.20
C ILE A 431 -17.96 -7.07 22.72
N THR A 432 -17.96 -8.29 23.25
CA THR A 432 -17.90 -8.57 24.69
C THR A 432 -16.77 -9.54 25.01
N LYS A 433 -16.49 -9.74 26.30
CA LYS A 433 -15.41 -10.61 26.78
C LYS A 433 -15.53 -12.05 26.26
N ASP A 434 -14.47 -12.56 25.65
CA ASP A 434 -14.38 -13.95 25.20
C ASP A 434 -13.92 -14.87 26.34
N LYS A 435 -14.75 -15.87 26.66
CA LYS A 435 -14.51 -16.85 27.73
C LYS A 435 -13.88 -18.15 27.23
N LEU A 436 -13.79 -18.37 25.93
CA LEU A 436 -13.38 -19.64 25.34
C LEU A 436 -11.87 -19.75 25.12
N ILE A 437 -11.14 -18.64 25.20
CA ILE A 437 -9.73 -18.59 24.87
C ILE A 437 -8.89 -18.72 26.14
N PRO A 438 -8.09 -19.79 26.28
CA PRO A 438 -7.28 -19.98 27.47
C PRO A 438 -6.07 -19.03 27.48
N GLU A 439 -5.68 -18.61 28.69
CA GLU A 439 -4.40 -17.91 28.91
C GLU A 439 -3.23 -18.87 28.62
N ILE A 440 -2.22 -18.39 27.88
CA ILE A 440 -0.95 -19.13 27.73
C ILE A 440 -0.13 -18.91 29.01
N LYS A 441 0.11 -19.98 29.76
CA LYS A 441 1.08 -20.00 30.86
C LYS A 441 2.42 -20.51 30.33
N LEU A 442 3.48 -19.73 30.51
CA LEU A 442 4.84 -20.19 30.25
C LEU A 442 5.21 -21.27 31.28
N LEU A 443 5.37 -22.50 30.81
CA LEU A 443 6.00 -23.56 31.60
C LEU A 443 7.52 -23.42 31.43
N LYS A 444 8.22 -23.01 32.50
CA LYS A 444 9.68 -23.09 32.55
C LYS A 444 10.06 -24.56 32.67
N HIS A 445 10.52 -25.17 31.59
CA HIS A 445 11.30 -26.40 31.70
C HIS A 445 12.69 -26.01 32.22
N LEU A 446 12.95 -26.31 33.49
CA LEU A 446 14.32 -26.36 33.99
C LEU A 446 15.02 -27.47 33.20
N LYS A 447 15.96 -27.10 32.33
CA LYS A 447 16.91 -28.08 31.83
C LYS A 447 17.68 -28.59 33.05
N HIS A 448 17.43 -29.82 33.45
CA HIS A 448 18.41 -30.53 34.26
C HIS A 448 19.57 -30.83 33.31
N ASP A 449 20.75 -30.30 33.64
CA ASP A 449 21.99 -30.69 32.98
C ASP A 449 22.14 -32.21 33.16
N ILE A 450 22.14 -32.95 32.04
CA ILE A 450 22.41 -34.39 31.98
C ILE A 450 23.88 -34.59 31.63
#